data_AF-A0A942HZA2-F1
#
_entry.id   AF-A0A942HZA2-F1
#
_cell.length_a   1.000
_cell.length_b   1.000
_cell.length_c   1.000
_cell.angle_alpha   90.00
_cell.angle_beta   90.00
_cell.angle_gamma   90.00
#
_symmetry.space_group_name_H-M   'P 1'
#
loop_
_entity.id
_entity.type
_entity.pdbx_description
1 polymer ?
#
loop_
_entity_poly.entity_id
_entity_poly.type
_entity_poly.pdbx_seq_one_letter_code
_entity_poly.pdbx_strand_id
1 'polypeptide(L)'
;MKSITEFAVFTLNKGLAAKAALANQGKSPEEIQTSLGETFKFEGDKLKYFINALDVAGQNQQDLKRVFVISLGEGESAPAKAVQVEEHHYVPEFLNTAKPVAAATDAKGGRGGGKGGRGGGRGEKKGGSPWGMTPEEKAAKGKGAPKA
;
A
#
# COMPACT_ATOMS: atom_id res chain seq x y z
N MET A 1 10.90 17.45 18.43
CA MET A 1 9.56 17.33 17.84
C MET A 1 8.61 16.83 18.91
N LYS A 2 7.53 17.58 19.19
CA LYS A 2 6.55 17.18 20.22
C LYS A 2 5.22 16.83 19.55
N SER A 3 4.72 15.62 19.83
CA SER A 3 3.36 15.24 19.45
C SER A 3 2.38 15.90 20.41
N ILE A 4 1.41 16.62 19.85
CA ILE A 4 0.33 17.29 20.60
C ILE A 4 -0.84 16.33 20.74
N THR A 5 -1.29 15.79 19.61
CA THR A 5 -2.41 14.85 19.57
C THR A 5 -2.32 13.94 18.36
N GLU A 6 -3.04 12.82 18.41
CA GLU A 6 -3.16 11.89 17.30
C GLU A 6 -4.62 11.51 17.09
N PHE A 7 -4.99 11.32 15.82
CA PHE A 7 -6.30 10.86 15.43
C PHE A 7 -6.16 9.57 14.64
N ALA A 8 -6.67 8.48 15.21
CA ALA A 8 -6.68 7.18 14.55
C ALA A 8 -7.65 7.17 13.36
N VAL A 9 -7.35 6.35 12.34
CA VAL A 9 -8.14 6.27 11.11
C VAL A 9 -9.62 5.97 11.36
N PHE A 10 -9.97 5.16 12.35
CA PHE A 10 -11.38 4.84 12.63
C PHE A 10 -12.17 6.08 13.08
N THR A 11 -11.55 7.00 13.82
CA THR A 11 -12.16 8.26 14.24
C THR A 11 -12.23 9.23 13.06
N LEU A 12 -11.16 9.30 12.26
CA LEU A 12 -11.10 10.15 11.07
C LEU A 12 -12.14 9.74 10.03
N ASN A 13 -12.33 8.44 9.78
CA ASN A 13 -13.34 7.95 8.84
C ASN A 13 -14.76 8.28 9.31
N LYS A 14 -15.06 8.14 10.60
CA LYS A 14 -16.35 8.55 11.17
C LYS A 14 -16.53 10.07 11.07
N GLY A 15 -15.50 10.85 11.35
CA GLY A 15 -15.53 12.30 11.24
C GLY A 15 -15.72 12.79 9.80
N LEU A 16 -15.06 12.15 8.83
CA LEU A 16 -15.22 12.43 7.40
C LEU A 16 -16.64 12.11 6.93
N ALA A 17 -17.17 10.96 7.33
CA ALA A 17 -18.55 10.59 7.01
C ALA A 17 -19.56 11.56 7.62
N ALA A 18 -19.37 11.94 8.89
CA ALA A 18 -20.22 12.92 9.56
C ALA A 18 -20.11 14.31 8.92
N LYS A 19 -18.90 14.79 8.62
CA LYS A 19 -18.65 16.06 7.92
C LYS A 19 -19.35 16.09 6.56
N ALA A 20 -19.23 15.01 5.77
CA ALA A 20 -19.91 14.89 4.48
C ALA A 20 -21.44 14.85 4.63
N ALA A 21 -21.96 14.12 5.62
CA ALA A 21 -23.40 14.06 5.88
C ALA A 21 -23.97 15.43 6.27
N LEU A 22 -23.27 16.18 7.13
CA LEU A 22 -23.69 17.51 7.57
C LEU A 22 -23.55 18.56 6.46
N ALA A 23 -22.51 18.46 5.63
CA ALA A 23 -22.36 19.30 4.44
C ALA A 23 -23.49 19.03 3.41
N ASN A 24 -23.86 17.76 3.20
CA ASN A 24 -24.98 17.39 2.33
C ASN A 24 -26.35 17.85 2.87
N GLN A 25 -26.46 18.04 4.19
CA GLN A 25 -27.63 18.67 4.82
C GLN A 25 -27.66 20.19 4.65
N GLY A 26 -26.65 20.80 4.03
CA GLY A 26 -26.56 22.23 3.81
C GLY A 26 -26.19 23.04 5.05
N LYS A 27 -25.64 22.38 6.09
CA LYS A 27 -25.19 23.08 7.30
C LYS A 27 -23.98 23.97 7.01
N SER A 28 -23.87 25.08 7.75
CA SER A 28 -22.72 25.97 7.65
C SER A 28 -21.46 25.30 8.23
N PRO A 29 -20.25 25.75 7.86
CA PRO A 29 -19.00 25.22 8.43
C PRO A 29 -18.93 25.31 9.96
N GLU A 30 -19.49 26.35 10.55
CA GLU A 30 -19.55 26.59 11.99
C GLU A 30 -20.48 25.60 12.70
N GLU A 31 -21.62 25.29 12.08
CA GLU A 31 -22.57 24.28 12.58
C GLU A 31 -22.00 22.86 12.45
N ILE A 32 -21.26 22.60 11.37
CA ILE A 32 -20.55 21.34 11.17
C ILE A 32 -19.51 21.15 12.26
N GLN A 33 -18.71 22.19 12.54
CA GLN A 33 -17.69 22.13 13.59
C GLN A 33 -18.32 21.89 14.97
N THR A 34 -19.40 22.59 15.31
CA THR A 34 -20.14 22.38 16.56
C THR A 34 -20.69 20.96 16.66
N SER A 35 -21.36 20.48 15.60
CA SER A 35 -21.93 19.12 15.56
C SER A 35 -20.86 18.03 15.71
N LEU A 36 -19.69 18.22 15.10
CA LEU A 36 -18.56 17.30 15.21
C LEU A 36 -17.95 17.35 16.62
N GLY A 37 -17.80 18.55 17.21
CA GLY A 37 -17.36 18.71 18.60
C GLY A 37 -18.25 17.97 19.59
N GLU A 38 -19.57 18.08 19.44
CA GLU A 38 -20.55 17.38 20.28
C GLU A 38 -20.53 15.86 20.09
N THR A 39 -20.37 15.40 18.85
CA THR A 39 -20.38 13.97 18.50
C THR A 39 -19.14 13.26 19.04
N PHE A 40 -17.96 13.88 18.86
CA PHE A 40 -16.69 13.29 19.25
C PHE A 40 -16.21 13.73 20.64
N LYS A 41 -16.96 14.60 21.32
CA LYS A 41 -16.62 15.20 22.62
C LYS A 41 -15.25 15.90 22.58
N PHE A 42 -15.00 16.64 21.50
CA PHE A 42 -13.79 17.43 21.33
C PHE A 42 -14.14 18.91 21.48
N GLU A 43 -13.29 19.61 22.25
CA GLU A 43 -13.48 21.01 22.59
C GLU A 43 -12.16 21.78 22.38
N GLY A 44 -12.27 23.09 22.20
CA GLY A 44 -11.12 24.00 22.06
C GLY A 44 -10.14 23.56 20.98
N ASP A 45 -8.85 23.56 21.34
CA ASP A 45 -7.75 23.24 20.44
C ASP A 45 -7.84 21.83 19.85
N LYS A 46 -8.34 20.86 20.62
CA LYS A 46 -8.49 19.48 20.13
C LYS A 46 -9.52 19.38 19.01
N LEU A 47 -10.61 20.15 19.09
CA LEU A 47 -11.59 20.23 18.01
C LEU A 47 -10.97 20.88 16.77
N LYS A 48 -10.24 21.98 16.94
CA LYS A 48 -9.52 22.65 15.85
C LYS A 48 -8.54 21.69 15.14
N TYR A 49 -7.73 20.98 15.91
CA TYR A 49 -6.82 19.95 15.39
C TYR A 49 -7.57 18.82 14.70
N PHE A 50 -8.71 18.40 15.23
CA PHE A 50 -9.51 17.35 14.60
C PHE A 50 -10.05 17.79 13.24
N ILE A 51 -10.62 18.99 13.13
CA ILE A 51 -11.14 19.52 11.86
C ILE A 51 -10.03 19.60 10.81
N ASN A 52 -8.87 20.17 11.17
CA ASN A 52 -7.72 20.25 10.27
C ASN A 52 -7.19 18.85 9.88
N ALA A 53 -7.18 17.91 10.83
CA ALA A 53 -6.78 16.53 10.56
C ALA A 53 -7.77 15.82 9.62
N LEU A 54 -9.07 16.14 9.68
CA LEU A 54 -10.06 15.62 8.72
C LEU A 54 -9.77 16.10 7.30
N ASP A 55 -9.36 17.36 7.13
CA ASP A 55 -9.02 17.88 5.80
C ASP A 55 -7.78 17.19 5.21
N VAL A 56 -6.76 16.98 6.03
CA VAL A 56 -5.56 16.21 5.64
C VAL A 56 -5.90 14.75 5.35
N ALA A 57 -6.74 14.11 6.18
CA ALA A 57 -7.18 12.74 6.00
C ALA A 57 -8.05 12.57 4.75
N GLY A 58 -8.89 13.55 4.41
CA GLY A 58 -9.75 13.54 3.23
C GLY A 58 -8.96 13.45 1.92
N GLN A 59 -7.76 14.02 1.88
CA GLN A 59 -6.85 13.93 0.73
C GLN A 59 -6.04 12.63 0.71
N ASN A 60 -5.94 11.93 1.84
CA ASN A 60 -4.99 10.83 2.07
C ASN A 60 -5.68 9.58 2.64
N GLN A 61 -6.86 9.21 2.12
CA GLN A 61 -7.68 8.15 2.72
C GLN A 61 -7.11 6.73 2.54
N GLN A 62 -6.38 6.48 1.45
CA GLN A 62 -5.87 5.14 1.14
C GLN A 62 -4.73 4.77 2.09
N ASP A 63 -4.82 3.57 2.67
CA ASP A 63 -3.86 3.02 3.62
C ASP A 63 -3.57 3.92 4.84
N LEU A 64 -4.43 4.90 5.16
CA LEU A 64 -4.20 5.76 6.31
C LEU A 64 -4.33 4.97 7.62
N LYS A 65 -3.35 5.08 8.50
CA LYS A 65 -3.38 4.50 9.85
C LYS A 65 -3.79 5.53 10.90
N ARG A 66 -3.18 6.72 10.85
CA ARG A 66 -3.48 7.85 11.76
C ARG A 66 -2.91 9.16 11.22
N VAL A 67 -3.37 10.27 11.77
CA VAL A 67 -2.78 11.60 11.56
C VAL A 67 -2.23 12.10 12.89
N PHE A 68 -0.94 12.46 12.89
CA PHE A 68 -0.29 13.10 14.04
C PHE A 68 -0.32 14.61 13.89
N VAL A 69 -0.53 15.31 14.99
CA VAL A 69 -0.37 16.75 15.08
C VAL A 69 0.88 17.03 15.92
N ILE A 70 1.87 17.67 15.32
CA ILE A 70 3.15 17.96 15.95
C ILE A 70 3.43 19.46 15.96
N SER A 71 4.15 19.89 16.99
CA SER A 71 4.85 21.19 17.02
C SER A 71 6.35 20.95 16.83
N LEU A 72 6.96 21.80 16.00
CA LEU A 72 8.39 21.79 15.71
C LEU A 72 9.07 22.86 16.57
N GLY A 73 10.21 22.51 17.18
CA GLY A 73 11.09 23.48 17.83
C GLY A 73 11.99 24.22 16.85
N GLU A 74 12.66 25.28 17.31
CA GLU A 74 13.66 26.00 16.52
C GLU A 74 14.78 25.05 16.06
N GLY A 75 15.04 25.01 14.74
CA GLY A 75 16.04 24.14 14.12
C GLY A 75 15.54 22.72 13.78
N GLU A 76 14.28 22.38 14.03
CA GLU A 76 13.70 21.08 13.65
C GLU A 76 13.02 21.13 12.27
N SER A 77 13.33 20.17 11.40
CA SER A 77 12.67 20.03 10.10
C SER A 77 11.39 19.19 10.20
N ALA A 78 10.35 19.60 9.49
CA ALA A 78 9.10 18.85 9.40
C ALA A 78 9.31 17.44 8.81
N PRO A 79 8.60 16.40 9.29
CA PRO A 79 8.59 15.08 8.66
C PRO A 79 8.17 15.12 7.19
N ALA A 80 8.66 14.15 6.42
CA ALA A 80 8.21 13.98 5.05
C ALA A 80 6.68 13.80 5.00
N LYS A 81 6.02 14.48 4.06
CA LYS A 81 4.54 14.51 3.90
C LYS A 81 3.77 15.26 5.00
N ALA A 82 4.44 15.95 5.91
CA ALA A 82 3.76 16.83 6.85
C ALA A 82 3.06 17.97 6.10
N VAL A 83 1.80 18.22 6.43
CA VAL A 83 1.04 19.37 5.97
C VAL A 83 1.07 20.41 7.08
N GLN A 84 1.68 21.57 6.83
CA GLN A 84 1.66 22.67 7.78
C GLN A 84 0.30 23.37 7.70
N VAL A 85 -0.41 23.42 8.82
CA VAL A 85 -1.63 24.21 8.96
C VAL A 85 -1.45 25.10 10.18
N GLU A 86 -1.35 26.41 9.92
CA GLU A 86 -1.01 27.43 10.91
C GLU A 86 0.35 27.15 11.59
N GLU A 87 0.36 26.95 12.91
CA GLU A 87 1.54 26.71 13.74
C GLU A 87 1.86 25.21 13.90
N HIS A 88 0.96 24.33 13.46
CA HIS A 88 1.09 22.89 13.65
C HIS A 88 1.29 22.13 12.34
N HIS A 89 2.00 21.00 12.45
CA HIS A 89 2.25 20.11 11.33
C HIS A 89 1.43 18.84 11.49
N TYR A 90 0.73 18.47 10.43
CA TYR A 90 -0.16 17.32 10.37
C TYR A 90 0.52 16.23 9.54
N VAL A 91 0.88 15.13 10.17
CA VAL A 91 1.65 14.05 9.55
C VAL A 91 0.74 12.85 9.36
N PRO A 92 0.26 12.57 8.13
CA PRO A 92 -0.46 11.34 7.84
C PRO A 92 0.52 10.16 7.86
N GLU A 93 0.25 9.19 8.74
CA GLU A 93 0.95 7.90 8.75
C GLU A 93 0.11 6.86 8.03
N PHE A 94 0.77 6.15 7.11
CA PHE A 94 0.15 5.11 6.29
C PHE A 94 0.57 3.71 6.79
N LEU A 95 -0.29 2.73 6.60
CA LEU A 95 0.04 1.33 6.72
C LEU A 95 1.16 1.01 5.73
N ASN A 96 2.21 0.38 6.23
CA ASN A 96 3.32 -0.04 5.40
C ASN A 96 2.89 -1.33 4.69
N THR A 97 2.15 -1.18 3.59
CA THR A 97 1.81 -2.30 2.72
C THR A 97 3.06 -2.69 1.94
N ALA A 98 3.37 -4.00 1.90
CA ALA A 98 4.46 -4.48 1.08
C ALA A 98 4.22 -3.99 -0.36
N LYS A 99 5.22 -3.31 -0.95
CA LYS A 99 5.11 -2.84 -2.33
C LYS A 99 4.65 -4.03 -3.18
N PRO A 100 3.58 -3.89 -3.98
CA PRO A 100 3.19 -4.96 -4.87
C PRO A 100 4.40 -5.30 -5.73
N VAL A 101 4.85 -6.55 -5.67
CA VAL A 101 5.86 -7.05 -6.58
C VAL A 101 5.26 -6.84 -7.96
N ALA A 102 5.84 -5.93 -8.74
CA ALA A 102 5.38 -5.69 -10.10
C ALA A 102 5.31 -7.07 -10.77
N ALA A 103 4.11 -7.46 -11.19
CA ALA A 103 3.95 -8.69 -11.92
C ALA A 103 4.91 -8.60 -13.11
N ALA A 104 5.87 -9.54 -13.17
CA ALA A 104 6.72 -9.66 -14.34
C ALA A 104 5.77 -9.77 -15.52
N THR A 105 5.68 -8.72 -16.32
CA THR A 105 4.94 -8.80 -17.56
C THR A 105 5.77 -9.74 -18.42
N ASP A 106 5.26 -10.95 -18.64
CA ASP A 106 5.74 -11.84 -19.68
C ASP A 106 5.47 -11.14 -21.02
N ALA A 107 6.31 -10.15 -21.35
CA ALA A 107 6.36 -9.53 -22.65
C ALA A 107 6.95 -10.56 -23.61
N LYS A 108 6.06 -11.45 -24.06
CA LYS A 108 6.24 -12.30 -25.22
C LYS A 108 6.54 -11.43 -26.43
N GLY A 109 7.83 -11.34 -26.79
CA GLY A 109 8.28 -10.98 -28.14
C GLY A 109 8.93 -9.61 -28.30
N GLY A 110 10.26 -9.59 -28.37
CA GLY A 110 11.08 -8.43 -28.76
C GLY A 110 12.32 -8.89 -29.53
N ARG A 111 12.11 -9.11 -30.82
CA ARG A 111 13.01 -9.57 -31.89
C ARG A 111 14.35 -8.81 -31.98
N GLY A 112 15.49 -9.51 -31.99
CA GLY A 112 16.73 -8.98 -32.59
C GLY A 112 18.04 -9.60 -32.11
N GLY A 113 18.71 -10.39 -32.97
CA GLY A 113 20.15 -10.64 -32.82
C GLY A 113 20.66 -12.09 -32.90
N GLY A 114 20.03 -12.97 -33.67
CA GLY A 114 20.56 -14.33 -33.92
C GLY A 114 21.04 -14.50 -35.37
N LYS A 115 22.31 -14.23 -35.67
CA LYS A 115 22.92 -14.64 -36.93
C LYS A 115 24.30 -15.27 -36.69
N GLY A 116 24.31 -16.61 -36.76
CA GLY A 116 25.37 -17.38 -37.39
C GLY A 116 26.62 -17.70 -36.56
N GLY A 117 26.66 -18.90 -36.01
CA GLY A 117 27.89 -19.57 -35.59
C GLY A 117 27.70 -21.08 -35.61
N ARG A 118 28.02 -21.71 -36.75
CA ARG A 118 27.98 -23.17 -36.98
C ARG A 118 29.14 -23.87 -36.27
N GLY A 119 28.84 -25.04 -35.70
CA GLY A 119 29.79 -26.13 -35.43
C GLY A 119 30.30 -26.12 -33.99
N GLY A 120 30.28 -27.22 -33.24
CA GLY A 120 29.95 -28.61 -33.48
C GLY A 120 30.21 -29.35 -32.16
N GLY A 121 29.53 -30.48 -31.92
CA GLY A 121 29.81 -31.27 -30.73
C GLY A 121 28.64 -32.13 -30.29
N ARG A 122 28.66 -33.39 -30.72
CA ARG A 122 27.85 -34.50 -30.20
C ARG A 122 27.85 -34.51 -28.67
N GLY A 123 26.68 -34.66 -28.07
CA GLY A 123 26.52 -34.80 -26.63
C GLY A 123 25.06 -35.02 -26.24
N GLU A 124 24.53 -36.15 -26.68
CA GLU A 124 23.19 -36.65 -26.34
C GLU A 124 23.06 -36.82 -24.82
N LYS A 125 22.32 -35.91 -24.15
CA LYS A 125 21.73 -36.18 -22.83
C LYS A 125 20.23 -35.95 -22.92
N LYS A 126 19.54 -37.08 -23.13
CA LYS A 126 18.10 -37.25 -23.04
C LYS A 126 17.55 -36.64 -21.76
N GLY A 127 16.34 -36.08 -21.88
CA GLY A 127 15.58 -35.47 -20.81
C GLY A 127 15.50 -36.34 -19.55
N GLY A 128 15.90 -35.73 -18.44
CA GLY A 128 15.50 -36.16 -17.11
C GLY A 128 14.61 -35.05 -16.54
N SER A 129 13.29 -35.22 -16.64
CA SER A 129 12.36 -34.38 -15.89
C SER A 129 12.71 -34.47 -14.40
N PRO A 130 12.74 -33.34 -13.68
CA PRO A 130 13.32 -33.25 -12.33
C PRO A 130 12.56 -33.99 -11.22
N TRP A 131 11.46 -34.70 -11.54
CA TRP A 131 10.56 -35.34 -10.57
C TRP A 131 10.17 -36.78 -10.90
N GLY A 132 11.06 -37.55 -11.54
CA GLY A 132 10.95 -39.01 -11.59
C GLY A 132 9.95 -39.58 -12.61
N MET A 133 10.25 -40.80 -13.06
CA MET A 133 9.49 -41.56 -14.07
C MET A 133 8.02 -41.72 -13.70
N THR A 134 7.13 -41.64 -14.69
CA THR A 134 5.72 -41.99 -14.51
C THR A 134 5.54 -43.51 -14.41
N PRO A 135 4.47 -44.01 -13.75
CA PRO A 135 4.24 -45.45 -13.56
C PRO A 135 4.22 -46.27 -14.86
N GLU A 136 3.83 -45.65 -15.99
CA GLU A 136 3.84 -46.30 -17.31
C GLU A 136 5.25 -46.61 -17.82
N GLU A 137 6.26 -45.77 -17.56
CA GLU A 137 7.65 -46.03 -17.96
C GLU A 137 8.30 -47.18 -17.16
N LYS A 138 7.81 -47.44 -15.96
CA LYS A 138 8.29 -48.56 -15.11
C LYS A 138 7.78 -49.91 -15.62
N ALA A 139 6.56 -49.96 -16.20
CA ALA A 139 5.99 -51.16 -16.79
C ALA A 139 6.68 -51.57 -18.10
N ALA A 140 7.13 -50.59 -18.90
CA ALA A 140 7.82 -50.83 -20.16
C ALA A 140 9.27 -51.35 -20.01
N LYS A 141 9.92 -51.12 -18.86
CA LYS A 141 11.31 -51.52 -18.60
C LYS A 141 11.46 -52.93 -17.98
N GLY A 142 10.35 -53.60 -17.66
CA GLY A 142 10.32 -54.94 -17.05
C GLY A 142 10.35 -56.12 -18.02
N LYS A 143 10.34 -55.90 -19.35
CA LYS A 143 10.43 -56.99 -20.34
C LYS A 143 11.69 -56.84 -21.17
N GLY A 144 12.78 -57.39 -20.62
CA GLY A 144 14.01 -57.62 -21.36
C GLY A 144 13.80 -58.63 -22.50
N ALA A 145 14.13 -58.16 -23.71
CA ALA A 145 14.72 -58.83 -24.88
C ALA A 145 14.12 -60.13 -25.45
N PRO A 146 13.87 -60.17 -26.78
CA PRO A 146 14.15 -61.32 -27.61
C PRO A 146 15.48 -61.14 -28.37
N LYS A 147 16.31 -62.20 -28.38
CA LYS A 147 17.32 -62.56 -29.41
C LYS A 147 18.06 -63.80 -28.88
N ALA A 148 18.25 -64.89 -29.60
CA ALA A 148 18.00 -65.27 -30.98
C ALA A 148 17.57 -66.75 -31.04
#